data_AF-A0A961PHK1-F1
#
_entry.id   AF-A0A961PHK1-F1
#
_cell.length_a   1.000
_cell.length_b   1.000
_cell.length_c   1.000
_cell.angle_alpha   90.00
_cell.angle_beta   90.00
_cell.angle_gamma   90.00
#
_symmetry.space_group_name_H-M   'P 1'
#
loop_
_entity.id
_entity.type
_entity.pdbx_description
1 polymer ?
#
loop_
_entity_poly.entity_id
_entity_poly.type
_entity_poly.pdbx_seq_one_letter_code
_entity_poly.pdbx_strand_id
1 'polypeptide(L)'
;TLPDPRWDTVLAVAPDSAVASAALPALPRLPQGPGDLGDRMARVFRALPGPVLIVGADIPGITRAHVAAGFAALGADDAVLGPAPDGGYWAIGLKRTHPLPPGLFDGVRWSSPHALADTRAGLGDRRVAFLPPLRDVDTAADLKRVST
;
A
#
# COMPACT_ATOMS: atom_id res chain seq x y z
N THR A 1 2.18 15.47 -0.43
CA THR A 1 1.58 15.39 0.92
C THR A 1 1.95 14.06 1.54
N LEU A 2 2.55 13.94 2.72
CA LEU A 2 3.14 14.93 3.62
C LEU A 2 3.98 14.14 4.65
N PRO A 3 5.32 14.31 4.74
CA PRO A 3 6.12 13.71 5.82
C PRO A 3 5.55 14.11 7.19
N ASP A 4 5.52 13.18 8.14
CA ASP A 4 4.98 13.35 9.49
C ASP A 4 6.03 12.91 10.51
N PRO A 5 6.27 13.64 11.61
CA PRO A 5 7.26 13.23 12.60
C PRO A 5 6.92 11.89 13.29
N ARG A 6 5.69 11.39 13.15
CA ARG A 6 5.26 10.11 13.76
C ARG A 6 5.66 8.86 12.96
N TRP A 7 6.08 9.01 11.70
CA TRP A 7 6.49 7.87 10.86
C TRP A 7 7.48 8.28 9.77
N ASP A 8 8.34 7.35 9.38
CA ASP A 8 9.18 7.51 8.21
C ASP A 8 8.36 7.32 6.93
N THR A 9 8.62 8.16 5.93
CA THR A 9 7.97 8.07 4.61
C THR A 9 8.99 7.65 3.57
N VAL A 10 8.71 6.55 2.87
CA VAL A 10 9.59 5.99 1.84
C VAL A 10 8.81 5.81 0.54
N LEU A 11 9.40 6.21 -0.58
CA LEU A 11 8.82 6.03 -1.90
C LEU A 11 9.26 4.69 -2.50
N ALA A 12 8.32 3.76 -2.68
CA ALA A 12 8.55 2.55 -3.47
C ALA A 12 8.29 2.87 -4.95
N VAL A 13 9.34 2.90 -5.78
CA VAL A 13 9.27 3.44 -7.15
C VAL A 13 9.40 2.37 -8.22
N ALA A 14 8.68 2.54 -9.33
CA ALA A 14 8.82 1.79 -10.57
C ALA A 14 8.79 2.77 -11.76
N PRO A 15 9.63 2.61 -12.80
CA PRO A 15 10.72 1.64 -12.91
C PRO A 15 11.83 1.88 -11.87
N ASP A 16 12.64 0.87 -11.59
CA ASP A 16 13.70 0.94 -10.56
C ASP A 16 14.69 2.08 -10.79
N SER A 17 14.95 2.46 -12.04
CA SER A 17 15.80 3.60 -12.38
C SER A 17 15.28 4.94 -11.85
N ALA A 18 13.97 5.04 -11.55
CA ALA A 18 13.36 6.24 -11.00
C ALA A 18 13.84 6.57 -9.58
N VAL A 19 14.55 5.66 -8.88
CA VAL A 19 15.18 5.97 -7.59
C VAL A 19 16.12 7.18 -7.69
N ALA A 20 16.77 7.38 -8.84
CA ALA A 20 17.68 8.50 -9.08
C ALA A 20 16.98 9.74 -9.67
N SER A 21 15.65 9.69 -9.90
CA SER A 21 14.92 10.75 -10.60
C SER A 21 14.85 12.05 -9.79
N ALA A 22 15.31 13.15 -10.37
CA ALA A 22 15.16 14.49 -9.79
C ALA A 22 13.69 14.98 -9.79
N ALA A 23 12.81 14.35 -10.57
CA ALA A 23 11.39 14.72 -10.64
C ALA A 23 10.58 14.25 -9.42
N LEU A 24 11.11 13.30 -8.64
CA LEU A 24 10.45 12.79 -7.44
C LEU A 24 10.80 13.63 -6.21
N PRO A 25 9.91 13.69 -5.19
CA PRO A 25 10.20 14.34 -3.92
C PRO A 25 11.49 13.83 -3.28
N ALA A 26 12.17 14.71 -2.53
CA ALA A 26 13.38 14.40 -1.76
C ALA A 26 13.05 13.57 -0.49
N LEU A 27 12.55 12.36 -0.71
CA LEU A 27 12.27 11.34 0.31
C LEU A 27 13.18 10.13 0.07
N PRO A 28 13.45 9.30 1.10
CA PRO A 28 14.05 7.98 0.92
C PRO A 28 13.27 7.16 -0.12
N ARG A 29 13.98 6.36 -0.91
CA ARG A 29 13.41 5.62 -2.05
C ARG A 29 13.88 4.19 -2.07
N LEU A 30 13.01 3.31 -2.51
CA LEU A 30 13.27 1.88 -2.70
C LEU A 30 12.80 1.49 -4.10
N PRO A 31 13.58 0.71 -4.86
CA PRO A 31 13.08 0.13 -6.09
C PRO A 31 11.97 -0.88 -5.76
N GLN A 32 10.86 -0.83 -6.49
CA GLN A 32 9.81 -1.84 -6.38
C GLN A 32 10.30 -3.20 -6.84
N GLY A 33 11.26 -3.25 -7.78
CA GLY A 33 11.83 -4.46 -8.37
C GLY A 33 10.90 -5.18 -9.35
N PRO A 34 11.38 -6.28 -9.98
CA PRO A 34 10.58 -7.08 -10.90
C PRO A 34 9.54 -7.92 -10.16
N GLY A 35 8.62 -8.50 -10.93
CA GLY A 35 7.53 -9.34 -10.44
C GLY A 35 6.18 -8.65 -10.51
N ASP A 36 5.16 -9.35 -10.00
CA ASP A 36 3.80 -8.84 -9.91
C ASP A 36 3.64 -7.80 -8.77
N LEU A 37 2.42 -7.34 -8.53
CA LEU A 37 2.16 -6.36 -7.47
C LEU A 37 2.46 -6.91 -6.06
N GLY A 38 2.19 -8.20 -5.83
CA GLY A 38 2.49 -8.88 -4.57
C GLY A 38 3.99 -8.98 -4.31
N ASP A 39 4.77 -9.35 -5.32
CA ASP A 39 6.23 -9.41 -5.25
C ASP A 39 6.83 -8.06 -4.83
N ARG A 40 6.31 -6.98 -5.43
CA ARG A 40 6.75 -5.60 -5.17
C ARG A 40 6.42 -5.17 -3.76
N MET A 41 5.20 -5.40 -3.29
CA MET A 41 4.80 -5.07 -1.90
C MET A 41 5.54 -5.93 -0.87
N ALA A 42 5.73 -7.23 -1.13
CA ALA A 42 6.50 -8.12 -0.27
C ALA A 42 7.96 -7.65 -0.14
N ARG A 43 8.56 -7.15 -1.22
CA ARG A 43 9.92 -6.57 -1.20
C ARG A 43 9.98 -5.32 -0.32
N VAL A 44 8.98 -4.44 -0.37
CA VAL A 44 8.90 -3.27 0.52
C VAL A 44 8.81 -3.70 1.98
N PHE A 45 7.95 -4.67 2.31
CA PHE A 45 7.86 -5.17 3.70
C PHE A 45 9.19 -5.76 4.18
N ARG A 46 9.88 -6.55 3.35
CA ARG A 46 11.18 -7.15 3.72
C ARG A 46 12.32 -6.13 3.84
N ALA A 47 12.20 -4.96 3.21
CA ALA A 47 13.24 -3.94 3.21
C ALA A 47 13.17 -2.99 4.41
N LEU A 48 12.02 -2.94 5.10
CA LEU A 48 11.74 -1.95 6.13
C LEU A 48 11.46 -2.60 7.50
N PRO A 49 11.93 -1.99 8.60
CA PRO A 49 11.57 -2.43 9.94
C PRO A 49 10.07 -2.20 10.20
N GLY A 50 9.42 -3.20 10.80
CA GLY A 50 8.00 -3.12 11.16
C GLY A 50 7.72 -2.21 12.37
N PRO A 51 6.49 -1.68 12.51
CA PRO A 51 5.34 -1.87 11.63
C PRO A 51 5.46 -1.08 10.31
N VAL A 52 4.93 -1.63 9.22
CA VAL A 52 4.93 -0.98 7.89
C VAL A 52 3.50 -0.87 7.39
N LEU A 53 3.15 0.29 6.83
CA LEU A 53 1.91 0.55 6.11
C LEU A 53 2.24 0.97 4.68
N ILE A 54 1.82 0.18 3.70
CA ILE A 54 1.89 0.50 2.28
C ILE A 54 0.56 1.16 1.90
N VAL A 55 0.64 2.29 1.20
CA VAL A 55 -0.51 3.02 0.66
C VAL A 55 -0.33 3.22 -0.83
N GLY A 56 -1.42 3.18 -1.59
CA GLY A 56 -1.41 3.54 -3.00
C GLY A 56 -0.95 4.98 -3.20
N ALA A 57 -0.26 5.24 -4.32
CA ALA A 57 0.19 6.60 -4.66
C ALA A 57 -0.95 7.47 -5.21
N ASP A 58 -2.05 6.86 -5.69
CA ASP A 58 -3.14 7.53 -6.40
C ASP A 58 -4.44 7.63 -5.57
N ILE A 59 -4.29 8.00 -4.30
CA ILE A 59 -5.42 8.19 -3.38
C ILE A 59 -5.49 9.68 -2.97
N PRO A 60 -6.05 10.59 -3.79
CA PRO A 60 -6.16 12.00 -3.44
C PRO A 60 -6.85 12.27 -2.09
N GLY A 61 -7.77 11.40 -1.68
CA GLY A 61 -8.48 11.49 -0.39
C GLY A 61 -7.66 11.04 0.83
N ILE A 62 -6.42 10.59 0.66
CA ILE A 62 -5.61 10.14 1.80
C ILE A 62 -5.20 11.33 2.68
N THR A 63 -5.28 11.13 3.99
CA THR A 63 -4.94 12.14 4.98
C THR A 63 -3.96 11.56 6.00
N ARG A 64 -3.27 12.43 6.74
CA ARG A 64 -2.45 12.01 7.89
C ARG A 64 -3.25 11.24 8.94
N ALA A 65 -4.55 11.52 9.09
CA ALA A 65 -5.41 10.80 10.01
C ALA A 65 -5.64 9.36 9.57
N HIS A 66 -5.78 9.11 8.27
CA HIS A 66 -5.89 7.74 7.72
C HIS A 66 -4.62 6.92 7.99
N VAL A 67 -3.44 7.51 7.76
CA VAL A 67 -2.15 6.85 8.04
C VAL A 67 -1.97 6.59 9.54
N ALA A 68 -2.28 7.58 10.38
CA ALA A 68 -2.23 7.43 11.83
C ALA A 68 -3.18 6.33 12.34
N ALA A 69 -4.38 6.23 11.78
CA ALA A 69 -5.33 5.17 12.11
C ALA A 69 -4.79 3.78 11.69
N GLY A 70 -4.12 3.68 10.55
CA GLY A 70 -3.42 2.47 10.11
C GLY A 70 -2.38 2.00 11.12
N PHE A 71 -1.47 2.89 11.54
CA PHE A 71 -0.47 2.54 12.54
C PHE A 71 -1.07 2.26 13.93
N ALA A 72 -2.10 2.99 14.34
CA ALA A 72 -2.80 2.73 15.60
C ALA A 72 -3.44 1.33 15.61
N ALA A 73 -4.07 0.93 14.51
CA ALA A 73 -4.64 -0.41 14.35
C ALA A 73 -3.57 -1.50 14.41
N LEU A 74 -2.38 -1.30 13.82
CA LEU A 74 -1.25 -2.23 13.96
C LEU A 74 -0.69 -2.32 15.41
N GLY A 75 -1.09 -1.42 16.30
CA GLY A 75 -0.86 -1.56 17.74
C GLY A 75 -1.60 -2.75 18.33
N ALA A 76 -2.86 -2.97 17.90
CA ALA A 76 -3.75 -4.00 18.42
C ALA A 76 -3.81 -5.26 17.54
N ASP A 77 -3.74 -5.12 16.23
CA ASP A 77 -3.93 -6.17 15.22
C ASP A 77 -2.62 -6.57 14.54
N ASP A 78 -2.62 -7.72 13.86
CA ASP A 78 -1.43 -8.26 13.18
C ASP A 78 -1.24 -7.64 11.78
N ALA A 79 -2.35 -7.27 11.15
CA ALA A 79 -2.40 -6.64 9.85
C ALA A 79 -3.54 -5.63 9.74
N VAL A 80 -3.43 -4.76 8.74
CA VAL A 80 -4.45 -3.76 8.40
C VAL A 80 -4.72 -3.81 6.90
N LEU A 81 -5.99 -3.68 6.51
CA LEU A 81 -6.41 -3.49 5.13
C LEU A 81 -7.29 -2.25 5.03
N GLY A 82 -7.05 -1.38 4.04
CA GLY A 82 -7.91 -0.24 3.71
C GLY A 82 -8.70 -0.55 2.44
N PRO A 83 -9.99 -0.93 2.50
CA PRO A 83 -10.77 -1.32 1.32
C PRO A 83 -10.96 -0.18 0.31
N ALA A 84 -10.86 -0.50 -0.98
CA ALA A 84 -11.28 0.40 -2.06
C ALA A 84 -12.67 -0.01 -2.60
N PRO A 85 -13.49 0.93 -3.12
CA PRO A 85 -14.84 0.63 -3.62
C PRO A 85 -14.91 -0.35 -4.79
N ASP A 86 -13.81 -0.55 -5.53
CA ASP A 86 -13.73 -1.46 -6.66
C ASP A 86 -13.48 -2.93 -6.26
N GLY A 87 -13.33 -3.21 -4.96
CA GLY A 87 -13.02 -4.52 -4.39
C GLY A 87 -11.52 -4.78 -4.20
N GLY A 88 -10.67 -3.82 -4.55
CA GLY A 88 -9.27 -3.76 -4.16
C GLY A 88 -9.05 -3.16 -2.77
N TYR A 89 -7.85 -2.65 -2.54
CA TYR A 89 -7.49 -1.94 -1.32
C TYR A 89 -6.49 -0.83 -1.58
N TRP A 90 -6.69 0.29 -0.89
CA TRP A 90 -5.85 1.47 -0.94
C TRP A 90 -4.68 1.38 0.06
N ALA A 91 -4.78 0.52 1.07
CA ALA A 91 -3.72 0.28 2.04
C ALA A 91 -3.62 -1.19 2.48
N ILE A 92 -2.38 -1.60 2.76
CA ILE A 92 -2.07 -2.83 3.49
C ILE A 92 -0.95 -2.57 4.49
N GLY A 93 -1.12 -3.02 5.73
CA GLY A 93 -0.12 -2.88 6.78
C GLY A 93 0.16 -4.19 7.50
N LEU A 94 1.40 -4.36 7.94
CA LEU A 94 1.84 -5.48 8.76
C LEU A 94 2.54 -5.00 10.02
N LYS A 95 2.16 -5.56 11.16
CA LYS A 95 2.81 -5.26 12.44
C LYS A 95 4.23 -5.80 12.48
N ARG A 96 4.43 -7.00 11.95
CA ARG A 96 5.72 -7.69 11.85
C ARG A 96 5.98 -8.03 10.39
N THR A 97 7.11 -7.56 9.85
CA THR A 97 7.52 -7.79 8.46
C THR A 97 8.49 -8.96 8.28
N HIS A 98 8.99 -9.52 9.38
CA HIS A 98 9.89 -10.66 9.39
C HIS A 98 9.47 -11.70 10.46
N PRO A 99 9.07 -12.93 10.06
CA PRO A 99 8.75 -13.33 8.69
C PRO A 99 7.42 -12.73 8.19
N LEU A 100 7.25 -12.65 6.87
CA LEU A 100 5.95 -12.37 6.27
C LEU A 100 4.97 -13.54 6.48
N PRO A 101 3.65 -13.29 6.49
CA PRO A 101 2.66 -14.36 6.41
C PRO A 101 2.94 -15.26 5.19
N PRO A 102 2.99 -16.59 5.34
CA PRO A 102 3.38 -17.48 4.24
C PRO A 102 2.48 -17.37 3.01
N GLY A 103 1.17 -17.26 3.20
CA GLY A 103 0.20 -17.11 2.12
C GLY A 103 -0.04 -15.68 1.66
N LEU A 104 0.71 -14.70 2.17
CA LEU A 104 0.50 -13.30 1.80
C LEU A 104 0.80 -13.14 0.31
N PHE A 105 -0.23 -12.72 -0.43
CA PHE A 105 -0.22 -12.51 -1.88
C PHE A 105 -0.27 -13.76 -2.76
N ASP A 106 -0.33 -14.95 -2.18
CA ASP A 106 -0.45 -16.19 -2.95
C ASP A 106 -1.79 -16.25 -3.69
N GLY A 107 -1.73 -16.32 -5.02
CA GLY A 107 -2.91 -16.47 -5.87
C GLY A 107 -3.85 -15.25 -5.88
N VAL A 108 -3.39 -14.08 -5.43
CA VAL A 108 -4.20 -12.87 -5.44
C VAL A 108 -4.50 -12.45 -6.87
N ARG A 109 -5.79 -12.32 -7.20
CA ARG A 109 -6.25 -11.84 -8.49
C ARG A 109 -6.15 -10.32 -8.53
N TRP A 110 -4.96 -9.82 -8.83
CA TRP A 110 -4.67 -8.39 -8.98
C TRP A 110 -5.56 -7.72 -10.03
N SER A 111 -5.77 -6.41 -9.88
CA SER A 111 -6.63 -5.61 -10.77
C SER A 111 -8.05 -6.18 -10.94
N SER A 112 -8.58 -6.80 -9.88
CA SER A 112 -9.92 -7.35 -9.85
C SER A 112 -10.65 -7.02 -8.53
N PRO A 113 -11.99 -7.10 -8.49
CA PRO A 113 -12.76 -6.93 -7.26
C PRO A 113 -12.50 -7.98 -6.18
N HIS A 114 -11.67 -8.98 -6.46
CA HIS A 114 -11.32 -10.04 -5.53
C HIS A 114 -10.00 -9.77 -4.77
N ALA A 115 -9.22 -8.78 -5.17
CA ALA A 115 -7.87 -8.57 -4.63
C ALA A 115 -7.85 -8.41 -3.11
N LEU A 116 -8.81 -7.67 -2.52
CA LEU A 116 -8.94 -7.54 -1.08
C LEU A 116 -9.25 -8.88 -0.40
N ALA A 117 -10.23 -9.61 -0.93
CA ALA A 117 -10.67 -10.88 -0.36
C ALA A 117 -9.56 -11.94 -0.42
N ASP A 118 -8.88 -12.05 -1.56
CA ASP A 118 -7.77 -12.98 -1.76
C ASP A 118 -6.60 -12.63 -0.81
N THR A 119 -6.26 -11.34 -0.69
CA THR A 119 -5.21 -10.88 0.23
C THR A 119 -5.57 -11.17 1.69
N ARG A 120 -6.83 -10.93 2.09
CA ARG A 120 -7.31 -11.27 3.44
C ARG A 120 -7.23 -12.77 3.72
N ALA A 121 -7.53 -13.61 2.74
CA ALA A 121 -7.40 -15.07 2.87
C ALA A 121 -5.92 -15.47 3.08
N GLY A 122 -5.00 -14.88 2.33
CA GLY A 122 -3.56 -15.10 2.45
C GLY A 122 -2.96 -14.73 3.83
N LEU A 123 -3.62 -13.85 4.58
CA LEU A 123 -3.23 -13.50 5.95
C LEU A 123 -3.54 -14.63 6.97
N GLY A 124 -4.41 -15.58 6.62
CA GLY A 124 -4.82 -16.70 7.49
C GLY A 124 -5.58 -16.25 8.74
N ASP A 125 -5.29 -16.89 9.87
CA ASP A 125 -5.96 -16.65 11.17
C ASP A 125 -5.51 -15.37 11.89
N ARG A 126 -4.69 -14.54 11.24
CA ARG A 126 -4.23 -13.26 11.78
C ARG A 126 -5.41 -12.33 12.06
N ARG A 127 -5.28 -11.51 13.10
CA ARG A 127 -6.24 -10.44 13.37
C ARG A 127 -5.98 -9.30 12.39
N VAL A 128 -7.01 -8.95 11.62
CA VAL A 128 -6.92 -7.95 10.56
C VAL A 128 -7.93 -6.84 10.87
N ALA A 129 -7.42 -5.63 11.08
CA ALA A 129 -8.27 -4.46 11.18
C ALA A 129 -8.59 -3.92 9.78
N PHE A 130 -9.79 -3.38 9.61
CA PHE A 130 -10.19 -2.70 8.39
C PHE A 130 -10.26 -1.19 8.62
N LEU A 131 -9.56 -0.42 7.79
CA LEU A 131 -9.69 1.04 7.77
C LEU A 131 -10.98 1.45 7.05
N PRO A 132 -11.46 2.69 7.24
CA PRO A 132 -12.53 3.23 6.44
C PRO A 132 -12.19 3.14 4.94
N PRO A 133 -13.19 2.84 4.08
CA PRO A 133 -12.95 2.79 2.65
C PRO A 133 -12.59 4.18 2.10
N LEU A 134 -11.62 4.24 1.20
CA LEU A 134 -11.29 5.44 0.42
C LEU A 134 -11.44 5.13 -1.06
N ARG A 135 -11.97 6.10 -1.81
CA ARG A 135 -12.14 5.99 -3.25
C ARG A 135 -10.83 6.38 -3.94
N ASP A 136 -10.25 5.46 -4.70
CA ASP A 136 -9.22 5.78 -5.67
C ASP A 136 -9.81 6.70 -6.75
N VAL A 137 -9.03 7.68 -7.19
CA VAL A 137 -9.44 8.60 -8.27
C VAL A 137 -9.03 8.05 -9.63
N ASP A 138 -8.94 6.73 -9.79
CA ASP A 138 -8.92 6.11 -11.11
C ASP A 138 -10.34 5.93 -11.63
N THR A 139 -10.96 7.04 -11.98
CA THR A 139 -12.06 7.01 -12.95
C THR A 139 -11.55 7.66 -14.21
N ALA A 140 -11.77 7.03 -15.36
CA ALA A 140 -11.47 7.51 -16.72
C ALA A 140 -12.13 8.86 -17.11
N ALA A 141 -12.38 9.75 -16.15
CA ALA A 141 -12.90 11.10 -16.31
C ALA A 141 -11.80 12.16 -16.55
N ASP A 142 -10.52 11.87 -16.25
CA ASP A 142 -9.41 12.84 -16.45
C ASP A 142 -8.60 12.64 -17.75
N LEU A 143 -9.19 11.99 -18.76
CA LEU A 143 -8.68 11.98 -20.14
C LEU A 143 -9.48 12.87 -21.11
N LYS A 144 -10.32 13.77 -20.59
CA LYS A 144 -11.01 14.81 -21.38
C LYS A 144 -10.73 16.21 -20.86
N ARG A 145 -9.46 16.61 -20.72
CA ARG A 145 -9.15 18.06 -20.75
C ARG A 145 -7.69 18.45 -21.04
N VAL A 146 -7.04 17.87 -22.04
CA VAL A 146 -5.97 18.59 -22.77
C VAL A 146 -5.94 18.14 -24.24
N SER A 147 -6.72 18.83 -25.07
CA SER A 147 -6.43 19.02 -26.49
C SER A 147 -7.37 20.12 -26.99
N THR A 148 -6.96 21.37 -26.76
CA THR A 148 -7.21 22.47 -27.70
C THR A 148 -6.14 22.39 -28.77
#